data_AF-A0A3B8YY48-F1
#
_entry.id   AF-A0A3B8YY48-F1
#
_cell.length_a   1.000
_cell.length_b   1.000
_cell.length_c   1.000
_cell.angle_alpha   90.00
_cell.angle_beta   90.00
_cell.angle_gamma   90.00
#
_symmetry.space_group_name_H-M   'P 1'
#
loop_
_entity.id
_entity.type
_entity.pdbx_description
1 polymer ?
#
loop_
_entity_poly.entity_id
_entity_poly.type
_entity_poly.pdbx_seq_one_letter_code
_entity_poly.pdbx_strand_id
1 'polypeptide(L)'
;PPHHFRTWDEGEGKKTDAFAEMIDFYRTLPGLAGLPPPPPYVKGVSQRPVLEGVSNQQRVNALTQLTNGYTLRTRQFRYTRWMDGAPENLELYNRLKDPEEMVNLAHDPDYAWVIETLNLELQKRIMEATSVPNDLVFTAPLPGDKGVKKTYE
;
A
#
# COMPACT_ATOMS: atom_id res chain seq x y z
N PRO A 1 -3.20 1.15 12.97
CA PRO A 1 -3.61 -0.12 13.62
C PRO A 1 -2.84 -1.31 13.04
N PRO A 2 -2.30 -2.22 13.86
CA PRO A 2 -1.77 -3.48 13.36
C PRO A 2 -2.90 -4.28 12.68
N HIS A 3 -2.63 -4.82 11.50
CA HIS A 3 -3.54 -5.75 10.84
C HIS A 3 -3.32 -7.14 11.45
N HIS A 4 -4.39 -7.77 11.93
CA HIS A 4 -4.35 -9.11 12.52
C HIS A 4 -5.10 -10.11 11.63
N PHE A 5 -4.45 -11.23 11.31
CA PHE A 5 -5.06 -12.40 10.67
C PHE A 5 -4.95 -13.58 11.64
N ARG A 6 -6.07 -14.27 11.92
CA ARG A 6 -6.12 -15.44 12.82
C ARG A 6 -6.78 -16.61 12.07
N THR A 7 -6.12 -17.77 12.08
CA THR A 7 -6.68 -19.06 11.65
C THR A 7 -7.21 -19.84 12.85
N TRP A 8 -8.16 -20.76 12.63
CA TRP A 8 -8.98 -21.39 13.69
C TRP A 8 -8.35 -22.56 14.45
N ASP A 9 -7.05 -22.82 14.30
CA ASP A 9 -6.36 -23.81 15.13
C ASP A 9 -5.76 -23.16 16.39
N GLU A 10 -5.95 -23.81 17.54
CA GLU A 10 -5.52 -23.41 18.90
C GLU A 10 -4.00 -23.27 19.04
N GLY A 11 -3.43 -22.21 18.47
CA GLY A 11 -2.04 -21.82 18.62
C GLY A 11 -1.91 -20.32 18.88
N GLU A 12 -0.88 -19.92 19.64
CA GLU A 12 -0.52 -18.51 19.79
C GLU A 12 -0.44 -17.85 18.39
N GLY A 13 -1.12 -16.71 18.23
CA GLY A 13 -1.15 -16.02 16.95
C GLY A 13 0.27 -15.65 16.50
N LYS A 14 0.66 -16.06 15.30
CA LYS A 14 1.96 -15.71 14.70
C LYS A 14 1.98 -14.22 14.35
N LYS A 15 3.15 -13.59 14.53
CA LYS A 15 3.40 -12.18 14.20
C LYS A 15 4.42 -12.08 13.07
N THR A 16 4.34 -11.03 12.28
CA THR A 16 5.29 -10.73 11.20
C THR A 16 5.43 -9.22 11.03
N ASP A 17 6.64 -8.78 10.67
CA ASP A 17 6.95 -7.40 10.30
C ASP A 17 6.91 -7.19 8.76
N ALA A 18 6.40 -8.17 8.02
CA ALA A 18 6.21 -8.05 6.58
C ALA A 18 5.25 -6.90 6.24
N PHE A 19 5.60 -6.13 5.22
CA PHE A 19 4.69 -5.11 4.71
C PHE A 19 3.47 -5.72 4.05
N ALA A 20 2.30 -5.20 4.42
CA ALA A 20 1.03 -5.50 3.81
C ALA A 20 0.32 -4.19 3.48
N GLU A 21 -0.39 -4.18 2.35
CA GLU A 21 -1.28 -3.09 1.94
C GLU A 21 -2.73 -3.60 1.95
N MET A 22 -3.70 -2.69 2.11
CA MET A 22 -5.13 -3.07 2.12
C MET A 22 -5.54 -3.85 0.86
N ILE A 23 -4.95 -3.51 -0.30
CA ILE A 23 -5.23 -4.17 -1.58
C ILE A 23 -4.77 -5.63 -1.63
N ASP A 24 -3.87 -6.06 -0.74
CA ASP A 24 -3.35 -7.43 -0.71
C ASP A 24 -4.41 -8.44 -0.31
N PHE A 25 -5.48 -8.01 0.37
CA PHE A 25 -6.57 -8.89 0.78
C PHE A 25 -7.22 -9.58 -0.41
N TYR A 26 -7.39 -8.86 -1.52
CA TYR A 26 -8.03 -9.39 -2.72
C TYR A 26 -7.27 -10.56 -3.37
N ARG A 27 -5.95 -10.63 -3.17
CA ARG A 27 -5.11 -11.76 -3.64
C ARG A 27 -4.79 -12.78 -2.56
N THR A 28 -4.93 -12.41 -1.30
CA THR A 28 -4.64 -13.29 -0.16
C THR A 28 -5.83 -14.19 0.17
N LEU A 29 -7.02 -13.61 0.33
CA LEU A 29 -8.20 -14.32 0.82
C LEU A 29 -8.68 -15.45 -0.10
N PRO A 30 -8.75 -15.30 -1.45
CA PRO A 30 -9.17 -16.39 -2.31
C PRO A 30 -8.28 -17.63 -2.17
N GLY A 31 -6.96 -17.41 -2.11
CA GLY A 31 -5.99 -18.49 -1.93
C GLY A 31 -6.15 -19.22 -0.58
N LEU A 32 -6.47 -18.51 0.50
CA LEU A 32 -6.73 -19.11 1.81
C LEU A 32 -8.08 -19.83 1.86
N ALA A 33 -9.07 -19.36 1.10
CA ALA A 33 -10.41 -19.94 1.03
C ALA A 33 -10.55 -21.09 0.01
N GLY A 34 -9.47 -21.44 -0.72
CA GLY A 34 -9.53 -22.43 -1.80
C GLY A 34 -10.31 -21.96 -3.04
N LEU A 35 -10.48 -20.66 -3.21
CA LEU A 35 -11.16 -20.06 -4.35
C LEU A 35 -10.17 -19.78 -5.50
N PRO A 36 -10.65 -19.68 -6.76
CA PRO A 36 -9.82 -19.27 -7.89
C PRO A 36 -9.15 -17.91 -7.64
N PRO A 37 -7.93 -17.69 -8.17
CA PRO A 37 -7.26 -16.40 -8.05
C PRO A 37 -8.07 -15.29 -8.76
N PRO A 38 -8.00 -14.04 -8.27
CA PRO A 38 -8.64 -12.93 -8.95
C PRO A 38 -8.01 -12.68 -10.32
N PRO A 39 -8.72 -12.00 -11.24
CA PRO A 39 -8.18 -11.65 -12.55
C PRO A 39 -6.86 -10.86 -12.48
N PRO A 40 -6.02 -10.91 -13.53
CA PRO A 40 -4.70 -10.26 -13.54
C PRO A 40 -4.71 -8.76 -13.23
N TYR A 41 -5.79 -8.06 -13.60
CA TYR A 41 -5.95 -6.62 -13.37
C TYR A 41 -6.14 -6.23 -11.89
N VAL A 42 -6.51 -7.17 -11.01
CA VAL A 42 -6.66 -6.88 -9.57
C VAL A 42 -5.28 -6.64 -8.97
N LYS A 43 -5.03 -5.48 -8.38
CA LYS A 43 -3.71 -5.13 -7.82
C LYS A 43 -3.46 -5.81 -6.46
N GLY A 44 -2.24 -5.69 -5.96
CA GLY A 44 -1.78 -6.28 -4.69
C GLY A 44 -0.90 -7.52 -4.87
N VAL A 45 -0.46 -8.09 -3.76
CA VAL A 45 0.31 -9.35 -3.70
C VAL A 45 -0.30 -10.27 -2.65
N SER A 46 -0.23 -11.59 -2.87
CA SER A 46 -0.75 -12.54 -1.89
C SER A 46 0.19 -12.65 -0.69
N GLN A 47 -0.32 -12.41 0.51
CA GLN A 47 0.43 -12.56 1.77
C GLN A 47 0.42 -14.00 2.29
N ARG A 48 -0.22 -14.93 1.57
CA ARG A 48 -0.29 -16.35 1.94
C ARG A 48 1.08 -16.97 2.25
N PRO A 49 2.15 -16.76 1.46
CA PRO A 49 3.46 -17.33 1.79
C PRO A 49 4.03 -16.80 3.12
N VAL A 50 3.69 -15.58 3.53
CA VAL A 50 4.08 -15.04 4.84
C VAL A 50 3.27 -15.69 5.96
N LEU A 51 1.96 -15.84 5.76
CA LEU A 51 1.07 -16.47 6.74
C LEU A 51 1.41 -17.96 6.96
N GLU A 52 1.83 -18.66 5.91
CA GLU A 52 2.27 -20.06 5.97
C GLU A 52 3.73 -20.23 6.43
N GLY A 53 4.49 -19.14 6.60
CA GLY A 53 5.89 -19.17 7.01
C GLY A 53 6.86 -19.63 5.91
N VAL A 54 6.43 -19.62 4.65
CA VAL A 54 7.25 -19.95 3.46
C VAL A 54 8.13 -18.75 3.05
N SER A 55 7.70 -17.53 3.35
CA SER A 55 8.46 -16.30 3.08
C SER A 55 8.39 -15.32 4.25
N ASN A 56 9.46 -14.53 4.43
CA ASN A 56 9.49 -13.48 5.44
C ASN A 56 8.93 -12.13 4.95
N GLN A 57 8.75 -11.95 3.64
CA GLN A 57 8.17 -10.73 3.05
C GLN A 57 7.70 -10.95 1.60
N GLN A 58 6.68 -10.22 1.15
CA GLN A 58 6.24 -10.19 -0.25
C GLN A 58 6.62 -8.90 -1.00
N ARG A 59 6.97 -7.86 -0.25
CA ARG A 59 7.31 -6.53 -0.75
C ARG A 59 8.31 -5.87 0.19
N VAL A 60 9.04 -4.87 -0.30
CA VAL A 60 10.10 -4.17 0.45
C VAL A 60 9.65 -2.84 1.06
N ASN A 61 8.49 -2.33 0.63
CA ASN A 61 7.86 -1.11 1.12
C ASN A 61 6.33 -1.22 1.06
N ALA A 62 5.64 -0.28 1.71
CA ALA A 62 4.20 -0.11 1.63
C ALA A 62 3.85 1.31 1.17
N LEU A 63 2.86 1.43 0.28
CA LEU A 63 2.30 2.67 -0.23
C LEU A 63 0.95 2.94 0.45
N THR A 64 0.77 4.17 0.92
CA THR A 64 -0.53 4.69 1.38
C THR A 64 -0.88 5.92 0.57
N GLN A 65 -2.12 6.04 0.13
CA GLN A 65 -2.66 7.21 -0.54
C GLN A 65 -3.70 7.86 0.36
N LEU A 66 -3.57 9.17 0.56
CA LEU A 66 -4.61 10.05 1.07
C LEU A 66 -5.05 10.99 -0.07
N THR A 67 -6.20 11.64 0.09
CA THR A 67 -6.78 12.54 -0.91
C THR A 67 -5.79 13.59 -1.44
N ASN A 68 -4.88 14.06 -0.59
CA ASN A 68 -3.95 15.15 -0.88
C ASN A 68 -2.46 14.74 -0.75
N GLY A 69 -2.13 13.46 -0.75
CA GLY A 69 -0.74 13.04 -0.64
C GLY A 69 -0.50 11.54 -0.67
N TYR A 70 0.77 11.17 -0.75
CA TYR A 70 1.20 9.78 -0.70
C TYR A 70 2.29 9.57 0.33
N THR A 71 2.24 8.43 1.00
CA THR A 71 3.26 8.01 1.96
C THR A 71 3.87 6.69 1.50
N LEU A 72 5.21 6.63 1.49
CA LEU A 72 5.99 5.42 1.33
C LEU A 72 6.60 5.02 2.67
N ARG A 73 6.31 3.80 3.14
CA ARG A 73 6.91 3.21 4.34
C ARG A 73 7.91 2.13 3.91
N THR A 74 9.18 2.33 4.23
CA THR A 74 10.23 1.30 4.11
C THR A 74 10.53 0.70 5.48
N ARG A 75 11.55 -0.15 5.65
CA ARG A 75 11.96 -0.62 7.00
C ARG A 75 12.41 0.57 7.86
N GLN A 76 13.27 1.42 7.31
CA GLN A 76 13.92 2.50 8.05
C GLN A 76 13.16 3.82 8.03
N PHE A 77 12.48 4.16 6.94
CA PHE A 77 11.91 5.49 6.76
C PHE A 77 10.41 5.46 6.57
N ARG A 78 9.75 6.55 6.97
CA ARG A 78 8.42 6.94 6.51
C ARG A 78 8.57 8.27 5.79
N TYR A 79 8.25 8.28 4.50
CA TYR A 79 8.36 9.44 3.63
C TYR A 79 6.98 9.81 3.11
N THR A 80 6.55 11.05 3.32
CA THR A 80 5.27 11.56 2.83
C THR A 80 5.52 12.74 1.91
N ARG A 81 4.83 12.76 0.77
CA ARG A 81 4.77 13.90 -0.15
C ARG A 81 3.33 14.34 -0.31
N TRP A 82 3.06 15.55 0.16
CA TRP A 82 1.79 16.25 -0.04
C TRP A 82 1.78 16.95 -1.40
N MET A 83 0.59 17.13 -1.97
CA MET A 83 0.43 17.73 -3.31
C MET A 83 0.75 19.22 -3.35
N ASP A 84 0.42 19.96 -2.29
CA ASP A 84 0.54 21.42 -2.21
C ASP A 84 1.47 21.84 -1.07
N GLY A 85 1.97 23.09 -1.12
CA GLY A 85 2.73 23.70 -0.04
C GLY A 85 4.25 23.48 -0.10
N ALA A 86 4.81 23.24 -1.29
CA ALA A 86 6.26 23.14 -1.45
C ALA A 86 6.97 24.44 -1.00
N PRO A 87 8.15 24.34 -0.35
CA PRO A 87 8.94 23.12 -0.08
C PRO A 87 8.54 22.36 1.20
N GLU A 88 7.59 22.86 1.98
CA GLU A 88 7.12 22.27 3.26
C GLU A 88 6.22 21.03 3.07
N ASN A 89 6.01 20.61 1.82
CA ASN A 89 5.14 19.50 1.47
C ASN A 89 5.78 18.12 1.68
N LEU A 90 6.98 18.07 2.25
CA LEU A 90 7.74 16.84 2.49
C LEU A 90 7.84 16.53 3.98
N GLU A 91 7.63 15.26 4.30
CA GLU A 91 7.93 14.74 5.63
C GLU A 91 8.83 13.50 5.51
N LEU A 92 9.86 13.43 6.34
CA LEU A 92 10.75 12.28 6.45
C LEU A 92 11.00 11.95 7.91
N TYR A 93 10.65 10.73 8.32
CA TYR A 93 10.93 10.22 9.66
C TYR A 93 11.80 8.97 9.59
N ASN A 94 12.86 8.93 10.39
CA ASN A 94 13.72 7.75 10.55
C ASN A 94 13.21 6.88 11.71
N ARG A 95 12.48 5.82 11.39
CA ARG A 95 11.80 4.93 12.33
C ARG A 95 12.71 4.07 13.19
N LEU A 96 13.98 3.93 12.82
CA LEU A 96 14.97 3.23 13.65
C LEU A 96 15.49 4.12 14.78
N LYS A 97 15.56 5.45 14.54
CA LYS A 97 16.03 6.43 15.53
C LYS A 97 14.89 7.09 16.29
N ASP A 98 13.76 7.26 15.62
CA ASP A 98 12.56 7.93 16.10
C ASP A 98 11.31 7.09 15.74
N PRO A 99 11.02 6.04 16.53
CA PRO A 99 9.87 5.16 16.27
C PRO A 99 8.52 5.87 16.36
N GLU A 100 8.47 6.99 17.11
CA GLU A 100 7.27 7.80 17.38
C GLU A 100 7.02 8.89 16.33
N GLU A 101 7.95 9.09 15.38
CA GLU A 101 7.80 10.03 14.25
C GLU A 101 7.64 11.48 14.72
N MET A 102 8.43 11.89 15.71
CA MET A 102 8.38 13.21 16.34
C MET A 102 9.26 14.26 15.64
N VAL A 103 10.29 13.85 14.89
CA VAL A 103 11.24 14.76 14.24
C VAL A 103 11.18 14.62 12.72
N ASN A 104 10.68 15.65 12.05
CA ASN A 104 10.70 15.73 10.59
C ASN A 104 12.12 16.12 10.10
N LEU A 105 12.71 15.24 9.28
CA LEU A 105 14.07 15.36 8.73
C LEU A 105 14.07 15.87 7.28
N ALA A 106 12.94 16.29 6.73
CA ALA A 106 12.81 16.64 5.31
C ALA A 106 13.73 17.79 4.84
N HIS A 107 14.10 18.69 5.75
CA HIS A 107 14.97 19.84 5.45
C HIS A 107 16.41 19.67 5.97
N ASP A 108 16.72 18.51 6.53
CA ASP A 108 18.07 18.20 6.99
C ASP A 108 18.94 17.82 5.77
N PRO A 109 20.02 18.58 5.48
CA PRO A 109 20.87 18.34 4.32
C PRO A 109 21.53 16.95 4.34
N ASP A 110 21.74 16.34 5.51
CA ASP A 110 22.31 15.00 5.64
C ASP A 110 21.39 13.91 5.05
N TYR A 111 20.09 14.20 4.92
CA TYR A 111 19.09 13.28 4.38
C TYR A 111 18.68 13.60 2.94
N ALA A 112 19.28 14.60 2.28
CA ALA A 112 18.92 15.01 0.92
C ALA A 112 18.95 13.84 -0.09
N TRP A 113 19.97 12.98 -0.02
CA TRP A 113 20.05 11.79 -0.88
C TRP A 113 18.95 10.76 -0.54
N VAL A 114 18.61 10.59 0.73
CA VAL A 114 17.52 9.69 1.14
C VAL A 114 16.19 10.15 0.56
N ILE A 115 15.92 11.46 0.63
CA ILE A 115 14.71 12.06 0.06
C ILE A 115 14.63 11.81 -1.44
N GLU A 116 15.70 12.09 -2.18
CA GLU A 116 15.73 11.87 -3.64
C GLU A 116 15.45 10.40 -3.99
N THR A 117 16.11 9.47 -3.29
CA THR A 117 15.93 8.03 -3.50
C THR A 117 14.50 7.59 -3.21
N LEU A 118 13.92 8.04 -2.09
CA LEU A 118 12.54 7.69 -1.71
C LEU A 118 11.52 8.36 -2.61
N ASN A 119 11.80 9.56 -3.15
CA ASN A 119 10.93 10.25 -4.08
C ASN A 119 10.83 9.51 -5.42
N LEU A 120 11.95 9.00 -5.94
CA LEU A 120 11.99 8.17 -7.14
C LEU A 120 11.20 6.86 -6.95
N GLU A 121 11.43 6.17 -5.84
CA GLU A 121 10.69 4.94 -5.52
C GLU A 121 9.19 5.24 -5.32
N LEU A 122 8.84 6.36 -4.68
CA LEU A 122 7.44 6.77 -4.53
C LEU A 122 6.79 7.03 -5.89
N GLN A 123 7.46 7.72 -6.83
CA GLN A 123 6.91 7.92 -8.18
C GLN A 123 6.62 6.60 -8.86
N LYS A 124 7.57 5.66 -8.81
CA LYS A 124 7.41 4.33 -9.38
C LYS A 124 6.20 3.61 -8.79
N ARG A 125 6.07 3.59 -7.46
CA ARG A 125 4.93 2.96 -6.76
C ARG A 125 3.60 3.62 -7.11
N ILE A 126 3.55 4.95 -7.27
CA ILE A 126 2.36 5.67 -7.73
C ILE A 126 2.01 5.25 -9.16
N MET A 127 2.97 5.22 -10.09
CA MET A 127 2.75 4.82 -11.47
C MET A 127 2.20 3.38 -11.57
N GLU A 128 2.76 2.45 -10.80
CA GLU A 128 2.28 1.06 -10.72
C GLU A 128 0.84 0.94 -10.20
N ALA A 129 0.49 1.79 -9.22
CA ALA A 129 -0.82 1.81 -8.58
C ALA A 129 -1.90 2.46 -9.46
N THR A 130 -1.54 3.50 -10.22
CA THR A 130 -2.46 4.25 -11.08
C THR A 130 -2.52 3.75 -12.53
N SER A 131 -1.68 2.78 -12.90
CA SER A 131 -1.70 2.20 -14.24
C SER A 131 -3.09 1.65 -14.59
N VAL A 132 -3.61 2.04 -15.75
CA VAL A 132 -4.88 1.52 -16.28
C VAL A 132 -4.73 0.01 -16.55
N PRO A 133 -5.65 -0.85 -16.10
CA PRO A 133 -5.56 -2.27 -16.40
C PRO A 133 -5.94 -2.57 -17.86
N ASN A 134 -5.12 -3.35 -18.54
CA ASN A 134 -5.31 -3.68 -19.96
C ASN A 134 -6.57 -4.51 -20.25
N ASP A 135 -7.03 -5.30 -19.27
CA ASP A 135 -8.13 -6.28 -19.45
C ASP A 135 -9.41 -5.92 -18.67
N LEU A 136 -9.50 -4.71 -18.13
CA LEU A 136 -10.70 -4.25 -17.44
C LEU A 136 -11.69 -3.67 -18.46
N VAL A 137 -12.70 -4.47 -18.82
CA VAL A 137 -13.81 -4.00 -19.65
C VAL A 137 -14.86 -3.35 -18.75
N PHE A 138 -15.08 -2.05 -18.93
CA PHE A 138 -16.20 -1.38 -18.29
C PHE A 138 -17.51 -1.76 -19.01
N THR A 139 -18.38 -2.49 -18.32
CA THR A 139 -19.75 -2.73 -18.78
C THR A 139 -20.63 -1.68 -18.13
N ALA A 140 -21.17 -0.76 -18.93
CA ALA A 140 -22.12 0.24 -18.44
C ALA A 140 -23.37 -0.46 -17.87
N PRO A 141 -23.93 0.03 -16.75
CA PRO A 141 -25.16 -0.52 -16.20
C PRO A 141 -26.32 -0.30 -17.18
N LEU A 142 -27.26 -1.25 -17.22
CA LEU A 142 -28.42 -1.19 -18.10
C LEU A 142 -29.37 -0.07 -17.65
N PRO A 143 -30.20 0.49 -18.57
CA PRO A 143 -31.16 1.55 -18.22
C PRO A 143 -32.16 1.20 -17.11
N GLY A 144 -32.34 -0.09 -16.80
CA GLY A 144 -33.22 -0.59 -15.73
C GLY A 144 -32.51 -0.96 -14.42
N ASP A 145 -31.18 -0.85 -14.34
CA ASP A 145 -30.43 -1.22 -13.15
C ASP A 145 -30.66 -0.20 -12.02
N LYS A 146 -30.84 -0.71 -10.79
CA LYS A 146 -31.01 0.15 -9.61
C LYS A 146 -29.70 0.91 -9.34
N GLY A 147 -29.78 2.23 -9.25
CA GLY A 147 -28.63 3.10 -8.97
C GLY A 147 -28.11 3.89 -10.17
N VAL A 148 -28.64 3.66 -11.37
CA VAL A 148 -28.37 4.47 -12.57
C VAL A 148 -29.18 5.78 -12.50
N LYS A 149 -28.86 6.67 -11.56
CA LYS A 149 -29.32 8.06 -11.66
C LYS A 149 -28.42 8.77 -12.68
N LYS A 150 -29.06 9.34 -13.71
CA LYS A 150 -28.41 10.10 -14.77
C LYS A 150 -27.53 11.22 -14.19
N THR A 151 -26.30 11.24 -14.69
CA THR A 151 -25.42 12.39 -14.92
C THR A 151 -25.02 13.25 -13.73
N TYR A 152 -23.74 13.12 -13.35
CA TYR A 152 -22.97 14.27 -12.91
C TYR A 152 -22.90 15.23 -14.11
N GLU A 153 -23.54 16.40 -14.01
CA GLU A 153 -23.33 17.53 -14.93
C GLU A 153 -21.92 18.09 -14.78
#